data_AF-A0A1X9YWQ5-F1
#
_entry.id   AF-A0A1X9YWQ5-F1
#
_cell.length_a   1.000
_cell.length_b   1.000
_cell.length_c   1.000
_cell.angle_alpha   90.00
_cell.angle_beta   90.00
_cell.angle_gamma   90.00
#
_symmetry.space_group_name_H-M   'P 1'
#
loop_
_entity.id
_entity.type
_entity.pdbx_description
1 polymer ?
#
loop_
_entity_poly.entity_id
_entity_poly.type
_entity_poly.pdbx_seq_one_letter_code
_entity_poly.pdbx_strand_id
1 'polypeptide(L)'
;MSAFREFYTRLGLKENPFASFTTENEGQRFSRTFVKPNDYETILENFSQKNSILLTGDRGTGKTALIKDFVSKLNKDTSVVTHIVDFSHLSQRYELNDFYKFVISNLSVAIFSALADKRRRISRLGKEDKILLCYLLKNFVPQISKRLLREQIEEVQIQWLTRTYKKFENFVRGVFNYSATAGGALIDDYIAKHFTGLPPLTESVKIKDYFPELPINIEEEFIDQEVSYQLLVRVCKLASKLDFERVLVVFDRVDEDSRFMNDAESISDFIVKILTDNKFLLEENFQVIFSTWATPFNFIKDQVRTQKHYCPTLTWTTEDLVKALNQRLRAYSDNRVHDYRQLFADTVTQDELNQVFKIANSNPRDLWHIFSALFKAQFNLDSQSNKIESSTIPIALNQFVTTFNYYEYYPKKSNARANSMDIYSYSKHLLKLDSEIFTKNQLNEKAQTGSSTNNYVVGMEKIGLISNDNQQGGVAYYRIKDQKVVYALQNALEIIKQ
;
A
#
# COMPACT_ATOMS: atom_id res chain seq x y z
N MET A 1 -26.91 -30.96 7.64
CA MET A 1 -26.33 -29.81 6.91
C MET A 1 -24.83 -30.07 6.78
N SER A 2 -24.28 -30.11 5.56
CA SER A 2 -22.83 -30.25 5.38
C SER A 2 -22.12 -28.97 5.80
N ALA A 3 -20.90 -29.10 6.31
CA ALA A 3 -20.10 -27.92 6.62
C ALA A 3 -19.69 -27.18 5.33
N PHE A 4 -19.52 -25.86 5.38
CA PHE A 4 -19.06 -25.06 4.22
C PHE A 4 -17.73 -25.57 3.65
N ARG A 5 -16.89 -26.18 4.50
CA ARG A 5 -15.66 -26.86 4.09
C ARG A 5 -15.89 -28.04 3.17
N GLU A 6 -16.88 -28.87 3.47
CA GLU A 6 -17.21 -30.03 2.63
C GLU A 6 -17.68 -29.57 1.25
N PHE A 7 -18.45 -28.49 1.20
CA PHE A 7 -18.92 -27.88 -0.06
C PHE A 7 -17.77 -27.47 -0.99
N TYR A 8 -16.85 -26.60 -0.54
CA TYR A 8 -15.74 -26.21 -1.43
C TYR A 8 -14.78 -27.37 -1.72
N THR A 9 -14.72 -28.40 -0.85
CA THR A 9 -13.95 -29.61 -1.13
C THR A 9 -14.53 -30.42 -2.28
N ARG A 10 -15.87 -30.50 -2.40
CA ARG A 10 -16.56 -31.10 -3.55
C ARG A 10 -16.31 -30.34 -4.86
N LEU A 11 -16.10 -29.03 -4.79
CA LEU A 11 -15.65 -28.21 -5.91
C LEU A 11 -14.17 -28.43 -6.29
N GLY A 12 -13.46 -29.36 -5.63
CA GLY A 12 -12.07 -29.70 -5.92
C GLY A 12 -11.03 -28.82 -5.21
N LEU A 13 -11.46 -27.96 -4.27
CA LEU A 13 -10.58 -27.06 -3.53
C LEU A 13 -10.10 -27.73 -2.23
N LYS A 14 -8.92 -27.37 -1.73
CA LYS A 14 -8.43 -27.81 -0.40
C LYS A 14 -8.80 -26.82 0.70
N GLU A 15 -8.86 -25.55 0.33
CA GLU A 15 -9.17 -24.43 1.20
C GLU A 15 -10.02 -23.41 0.44
N ASN A 16 -10.67 -22.50 1.16
CA ASN A 16 -11.47 -21.45 0.52
C ASN A 16 -10.55 -20.35 -0.06
N PRO A 17 -10.44 -20.22 -1.41
CA PRO A 17 -9.67 -19.14 -2.03
C PRO A 17 -10.21 -17.75 -1.72
N PHE A 18 -11.49 -17.61 -1.38
CA PHE A 18 -12.16 -16.31 -1.23
C PHE A 18 -12.46 -15.97 0.24
N ALA A 19 -11.63 -16.48 1.15
CA ALA A 19 -11.64 -16.14 2.58
C ALA A 19 -10.75 -14.91 2.90
N SER A 20 -9.82 -14.57 2.02
CA SER A 20 -8.92 -13.42 2.12
C SER A 20 -8.99 -12.59 0.85
N PHE A 21 -8.92 -11.26 1.01
CA PHE A 21 -9.06 -10.27 -0.06
C PHE A 21 -7.89 -9.28 -0.15
N THR A 22 -6.90 -9.42 0.75
CA THR A 22 -5.78 -8.48 0.90
C THR A 22 -4.44 -9.21 0.80
N THR A 23 -3.41 -8.50 0.34
CA THR A 23 -2.06 -9.04 0.07
C THR A 23 -1.36 -9.53 1.34
N GLU A 24 -1.70 -8.91 2.47
CA GLU A 24 -1.16 -9.13 3.82
C GLU A 24 -1.63 -10.46 4.35
N ASN A 25 -2.90 -10.77 4.11
CA ASN A 25 -3.55 -12.00 4.53
C ASN A 25 -3.21 -13.19 3.61
N GLU A 26 -2.58 -12.97 2.44
CA GLU A 26 -2.09 -14.07 1.59
C GLU A 26 -0.87 -14.80 2.18
N GLY A 27 -0.12 -14.16 3.10
CA GLY A 27 1.02 -14.78 3.78
C GLY A 27 2.00 -15.48 2.84
N GLN A 28 2.27 -16.77 3.10
CA GLN A 28 3.17 -17.62 2.30
C GLN A 28 2.62 -17.98 0.90
N ARG A 29 1.32 -17.77 0.64
CA ARG A 29 0.70 -18.10 -0.65
C ARG A 29 0.94 -17.04 -1.71
N PHE A 30 1.36 -15.85 -1.31
CA PHE A 30 1.60 -14.72 -2.21
C PHE A 30 2.41 -15.13 -3.45
N SER A 31 3.49 -15.89 -3.29
CA SER A 31 4.34 -16.34 -4.41
C SER A 31 3.64 -17.29 -5.39
N ARG A 32 2.59 -17.99 -4.93
CA ARG A 32 1.78 -18.91 -5.75
C ARG A 32 0.54 -18.24 -6.32
N THR A 33 0.06 -17.15 -5.74
CA THR A 33 -1.20 -16.49 -6.14
C THR A 33 -0.98 -15.18 -6.89
N PHE A 34 0.20 -14.57 -6.78
CA PHE A 34 0.52 -13.33 -7.47
C PHE A 34 0.50 -13.54 -8.99
N VAL A 35 -0.23 -12.67 -9.69
CA VAL A 35 -0.26 -12.61 -11.15
C VAL A 35 0.20 -11.23 -11.57
N LYS A 36 1.07 -11.24 -12.58
CA LYS A 36 1.59 -10.03 -13.20
C LYS A 36 0.46 -9.33 -13.98
N PRO A 37 0.11 -8.08 -13.65
CA PRO A 37 -0.79 -7.26 -14.48
C PRO A 37 -0.14 -6.94 -15.83
N ASN A 38 -0.90 -6.45 -16.80
CA ASN A 38 -0.40 -6.18 -18.16
C ASN A 38 0.82 -5.24 -18.20
N ASP A 39 0.80 -4.13 -17.45
CA ASP A 39 1.89 -3.15 -17.44
C ASP A 39 3.09 -3.57 -16.56
N TYR A 40 3.07 -4.78 -16.01
CA TYR A 40 4.05 -5.22 -15.02
C TYR A 40 5.49 -5.11 -15.51
N GLU A 41 5.80 -5.58 -16.72
CA GLU A 41 7.18 -5.62 -17.21
C GLU A 41 7.75 -4.20 -17.41
N THR A 42 6.95 -3.27 -17.93
CA THR A 42 7.33 -1.85 -18.08
C THR A 42 7.58 -1.18 -16.74
N ILE A 43 6.73 -1.46 -15.74
CA ILE A 43 6.92 -0.92 -14.39
C ILE A 43 8.16 -1.54 -13.73
N LEU A 44 8.37 -2.86 -13.92
CA LEU A 44 9.54 -3.57 -13.41
C LEU A 44 10.85 -3.06 -14.04
N GLU A 45 10.84 -2.72 -15.32
CA GLU A 45 12.00 -2.13 -15.99
C GLU A 45 12.37 -0.78 -15.38
N ASN A 46 11.40 0.12 -15.24
CA ASN A 46 11.60 1.42 -14.56
C ASN A 46 12.07 1.23 -13.11
N PHE A 47 11.48 0.27 -12.40
CA PHE A 47 11.92 -0.09 -11.06
C PHE A 47 13.38 -0.54 -11.06
N SER A 48 13.77 -1.39 -12.00
CA SER A 48 15.13 -1.96 -12.09
C SER A 48 16.18 -0.92 -12.49
N GLN A 49 15.79 0.05 -13.32
CA GLN A 49 16.59 1.23 -13.69
C GLN A 49 16.71 2.26 -12.56
N LYS A 50 16.13 1.99 -11.38
CA LYS A 50 16.11 2.89 -10.21
C LYS A 50 15.35 4.20 -10.42
N ASN A 51 14.48 4.28 -11.43
CA ASN A 51 13.60 5.44 -11.61
C ASN A 51 12.57 5.49 -10.48
N SER A 52 12.27 6.68 -9.98
CA SER A 52 11.15 6.86 -9.05
C SER A 52 9.81 6.63 -9.75
N ILE A 53 8.87 5.99 -9.06
CA ILE A 53 7.58 5.53 -9.59
C ILE A 53 6.44 6.14 -8.78
N LEU A 54 5.54 6.84 -9.45
CA LEU A 54 4.26 7.29 -8.88
C LEU A 54 3.16 6.32 -9.33
N LEU A 55 2.93 5.25 -8.56
CA LEU A 55 2.01 4.17 -8.89
C LEU A 55 0.57 4.53 -8.45
N THR A 56 -0.29 4.79 -9.42
CA THR A 56 -1.70 5.11 -9.16
C THR A 56 -2.62 3.94 -9.49
N GLY A 57 -3.84 3.95 -8.97
CA GLY A 57 -4.88 2.97 -9.30
C GLY A 57 -5.94 2.90 -8.22
N ASP A 58 -7.08 2.29 -8.54
CA ASP A 58 -8.18 2.14 -7.57
C ASP A 58 -7.81 1.23 -6.39
N ARG A 59 -8.58 1.30 -5.31
CA ARG A 59 -8.44 0.37 -4.18
C ARG A 59 -8.71 -1.06 -4.67
N GLY A 60 -7.96 -2.04 -4.20
CA GLY A 60 -8.12 -3.44 -4.63
C GLY A 60 -7.42 -3.84 -5.94
N THR A 61 -6.83 -2.90 -6.70
CA THR A 61 -6.10 -3.22 -7.95
C THR A 61 -4.75 -3.92 -7.76
N GLY A 62 -4.30 -4.15 -6.52
CA GLY A 62 -3.07 -4.91 -6.26
C GLY A 62 -1.78 -4.07 -6.25
N LYS A 63 -1.84 -2.76 -5.98
CA LYS A 63 -0.67 -1.89 -5.85
C LYS A 63 0.34 -2.40 -4.81
N THR A 64 -0.10 -2.71 -3.60
CA THR A 64 0.75 -3.33 -2.55
C THR A 64 1.33 -4.67 -3.00
N ALA A 65 0.55 -5.49 -3.72
CA ALA A 65 1.05 -6.77 -4.25
C ALA A 65 2.21 -6.56 -5.23
N LEU A 66 2.07 -5.60 -6.15
CA LEU A 66 3.14 -5.25 -7.10
C LEU A 66 4.42 -4.79 -6.38
N ILE A 67 4.27 -3.90 -5.39
CA ILE A 67 5.40 -3.39 -4.60
C ILE A 67 6.06 -4.52 -3.80
N LYS A 68 5.27 -5.40 -3.17
CA LYS A 68 5.77 -6.56 -2.42
C LYS A 68 6.60 -7.48 -3.32
N ASP A 69 6.13 -7.75 -4.54
CA ASP A 69 6.89 -8.54 -5.52
C ASP A 69 8.21 -7.84 -5.88
N PHE A 70 8.20 -6.54 -6.21
CA PHE A 70 9.40 -5.79 -6.53
C PHE A 70 10.43 -5.77 -5.40
N VAL A 71 10.00 -5.47 -4.18
CA VAL A 71 10.86 -5.48 -2.99
C VAL A 71 11.43 -6.86 -2.72
N SER A 72 10.66 -7.93 -2.98
CA SER A 72 11.13 -9.31 -2.78
C SER A 72 12.28 -9.73 -3.70
N LYS A 73 12.44 -9.05 -4.84
CA LYS A 73 13.53 -9.27 -5.81
C LYS A 73 14.81 -8.55 -5.47
N LEU A 74 14.80 -7.66 -4.48
CA LEU A 74 15.98 -6.91 -4.07
C LEU A 74 16.95 -7.78 -3.29
N ASN A 75 18.24 -7.57 -3.54
CA ASN A 75 19.28 -8.17 -2.72
C ASN A 75 19.32 -7.47 -1.35
N LYS A 76 18.88 -8.20 -0.30
CA LYS A 76 18.87 -7.71 1.09
C LYS A 76 20.27 -7.37 1.63
N ASP A 77 21.32 -7.91 1.04
CA ASP A 77 22.69 -7.60 1.46
C ASP A 77 23.17 -6.25 0.96
N THR A 78 22.71 -5.81 -0.22
CA THR A 78 23.16 -4.57 -0.87
C THR A 78 22.07 -3.50 -0.98
N SER A 79 20.87 -3.74 -0.45
CA SER A 79 19.75 -2.80 -0.49
C SER A 79 19.31 -2.35 0.90
N VAL A 80 19.00 -1.05 1.04
CA VAL A 80 18.25 -0.48 2.16
C VAL A 80 16.85 -0.17 1.67
N VAL A 81 15.85 -0.76 2.30
CA VAL A 81 14.44 -0.54 1.94
C VAL A 81 13.70 0.01 3.14
N THR A 82 13.06 1.15 2.94
CA THR A 82 12.16 1.80 3.89
C THR A 82 10.75 1.71 3.34
N HIS A 83 9.86 0.98 4.01
CA HIS A 83 8.45 0.85 3.61
C HIS A 83 7.56 1.58 4.62
N ILE A 84 7.08 2.75 4.22
CA ILE A 84 6.26 3.65 5.01
C ILE A 84 4.78 3.38 4.69
N VAL A 85 4.09 2.79 5.66
CA VAL A 85 2.64 2.56 5.65
C VAL A 85 1.93 3.30 6.79
N ASP A 86 2.70 3.88 7.72
CA ASP A 86 2.20 4.68 8.84
C ASP A 86 2.72 6.11 8.71
N PHE A 87 1.80 7.05 8.54
CA PHE A 87 2.06 8.48 8.37
C PHE A 87 1.77 9.28 9.64
N SER A 88 1.44 8.63 10.75
CA SER A 88 1.02 9.27 12.01
C SER A 88 2.05 10.28 12.55
N HIS A 89 3.33 10.01 12.33
CA HIS A 89 4.45 10.89 12.73
C HIS A 89 4.68 12.09 11.82
N LEU A 90 3.97 12.19 10.68
CA LEU A 90 3.94 13.38 9.83
C LEU A 90 2.61 14.10 10.08
N SER A 91 2.65 15.36 10.49
CA SER A 91 1.45 16.19 10.68
C SER A 91 0.62 16.24 9.38
N GLN A 92 -0.71 16.33 9.47
CA GLN A 92 -1.54 16.55 8.28
C GLN A 92 -1.19 17.85 7.55
N ARG A 93 -0.82 18.87 8.33
CA ARG A 93 -0.30 20.14 7.84
C ARG A 93 1.16 20.22 8.24
N TYR A 94 2.04 19.89 7.30
CA TYR A 94 3.48 19.80 7.50
C TYR A 94 4.19 20.71 6.52
N GLU A 95 5.37 21.20 6.87
CA GLU A 95 6.28 21.87 5.95
C GLU A 95 7.28 20.88 5.33
N LEU A 96 7.92 21.25 4.23
CA LEU A 96 8.85 20.33 3.53
C LEU A 96 9.97 19.81 4.44
N ASN A 97 10.46 20.62 5.37
CA ASN A 97 11.47 20.18 6.33
C ASN A 97 10.94 19.11 7.30
N ASP A 98 9.66 19.15 7.68
CA ASP A 98 9.02 18.10 8.47
C ASP A 98 8.95 16.80 7.68
N PHE A 99 8.64 16.87 6.38
CA PHE A 99 8.66 15.72 5.50
C PHE A 99 10.06 15.13 5.36
N TYR A 100 11.09 15.94 5.15
CA TYR A 100 12.47 15.44 5.11
C TYR A 100 12.87 14.81 6.45
N LYS A 101 12.49 15.40 7.58
CA LYS A 101 12.71 14.81 8.91
C LYS A 101 12.07 13.43 9.03
N PHE A 102 10.82 13.32 8.56
CA PHE A 102 10.07 12.07 8.55
C PHE A 102 10.75 10.99 7.69
N VAL A 103 11.21 11.32 6.48
CA VAL A 103 11.95 10.38 5.63
C VAL A 103 13.30 10.00 6.23
N ILE A 104 14.07 10.96 6.74
CA ILE A 104 15.38 10.71 7.36
C ILE A 104 15.23 9.79 8.57
N SER A 105 14.19 9.98 9.39
CA SER A 105 13.92 9.10 10.54
C SER A 105 13.68 7.66 10.11
N ASN A 106 12.77 7.44 9.16
CA ASN A 106 12.46 6.11 8.65
C ASN A 106 13.67 5.46 7.95
N LEU A 107 14.41 6.23 7.15
CA LEU A 107 15.61 5.76 6.47
C LEU A 107 16.72 5.41 7.45
N SER A 108 16.90 6.19 8.52
CA SER A 108 17.89 5.90 9.56
C SER A 108 17.60 4.57 10.23
N VAL A 109 16.33 4.31 10.59
CA VAL A 109 15.90 3.01 11.14
C VAL A 109 16.23 1.88 10.17
N ALA A 110 15.94 2.05 8.88
CA ALA A 110 16.22 1.04 7.86
C ALA A 110 17.72 0.79 7.64
N ILE A 111 18.55 1.84 7.63
CA ILE A 111 20.01 1.73 7.52
C ILE A 111 20.56 0.92 8.70
N PHE A 112 20.20 1.28 9.94
CA PHE A 112 20.68 0.56 11.11
C PHE A 112 20.21 -0.89 11.15
N SER A 113 18.96 -1.16 10.78
CA SER A 113 18.42 -2.52 10.68
C SER A 113 19.19 -3.33 9.62
N ALA A 114 19.47 -2.74 8.45
CA ALA A 114 20.23 -3.39 7.38
C ALA A 114 21.72 -3.62 7.73
N LEU A 115 22.24 -2.88 8.72
CA LEU A 115 23.61 -2.99 9.23
C LEU A 115 23.77 -3.96 10.39
N ALA A 116 22.69 -4.40 11.05
CA ALA A 116 22.74 -5.25 12.26
C ALA A 116 23.70 -6.44 12.11
N ASP A 117 23.76 -7.04 10.91
CA ASP A 117 24.59 -8.23 10.65
C ASP A 117 25.90 -7.91 9.92
N LYS A 118 26.14 -6.63 9.61
CA LYS A 118 27.17 -6.15 8.67
C LYS A 118 28.14 -5.17 9.33
N ARG A 119 28.46 -5.40 10.61
CA ARG A 119 29.29 -4.53 11.48
C ARG A 119 30.58 -4.02 10.83
N ARG A 120 31.25 -4.84 10.01
CA ARG A 120 32.52 -4.50 9.36
C ARG A 120 32.40 -3.33 8.37
N ARG A 121 31.21 -3.06 7.82
CA ARG A 121 31.02 -1.98 6.84
C ARG A 121 31.25 -0.59 7.44
N ILE A 122 30.90 -0.42 8.72
CA ILE A 122 31.12 0.84 9.45
C ILE A 122 32.60 1.11 9.69
N SER A 123 33.43 0.07 9.82
CA SER A 123 34.87 0.23 10.06
C SER A 123 35.57 1.02 8.94
N ARG A 124 35.08 0.87 7.70
CA ARG A 124 35.58 1.53 6.48
C ARG A 124 35.21 3.01 6.38
N LEU A 125 34.24 3.47 7.18
CA LEU A 125 33.80 4.87 7.13
C LEU A 125 34.87 5.82 7.68
N GLY A 126 34.96 6.99 7.04
CA GLY A 126 35.73 8.12 7.54
C GLY A 126 35.15 8.69 8.84
N LYS A 127 35.91 9.59 9.48
CA LYS A 127 35.52 10.20 10.76
C LYS A 127 34.19 10.95 10.67
N GLU A 128 34.01 11.77 9.64
CA GLU A 128 32.78 12.56 9.44
C GLU A 128 31.55 11.67 9.23
N ASP A 129 31.68 10.59 8.46
CA ASP A 129 30.60 9.66 8.18
C ASP A 129 30.17 8.89 9.43
N LYS A 130 31.14 8.53 10.29
CA LYS A 130 30.86 7.91 11.60
C LYS A 130 30.13 8.88 12.53
N ILE A 131 30.50 10.16 12.52
CA ILE A 131 29.80 11.19 13.30
C ILE A 131 28.37 11.36 12.79
N LEU A 132 28.17 11.43 11.47
CA LEU A 132 26.83 11.49 10.87
C LEU A 132 26.00 10.27 11.29
N LEU A 133 26.56 9.06 11.25
CA LEU A 133 25.85 7.85 11.67
C LEU A 133 25.44 7.91 13.15
N CYS A 134 26.31 8.37 14.05
CA CYS A 134 25.96 8.59 15.45
C CYS A 134 24.88 9.66 15.64
N TYR A 135 24.94 10.75 14.87
CA TYR A 135 23.93 11.81 14.88
C TYR A 135 22.54 11.27 14.47
N LEU A 136 22.48 10.40 13.45
CA LEU A 136 21.25 9.73 13.03
C LEU A 136 20.71 8.80 14.13
N LEU A 137 21.58 7.98 14.74
CA LEU A 137 21.18 7.08 15.83
C LEU A 137 20.59 7.84 17.01
N LYS A 138 21.22 8.95 17.40
CA LYS A 138 20.81 9.75 18.55
C LYS A 138 19.50 10.50 18.29
N ASN A 139 19.39 11.17 17.14
CA ASN A 139 18.34 12.16 16.89
C ASN A 139 17.19 11.69 16.00
N PHE A 140 17.38 10.63 15.20
CA PHE A 140 16.42 10.21 14.18
C PHE A 140 15.88 8.80 14.36
N VAL A 141 16.52 7.94 15.16
CA VAL A 141 16.01 6.60 15.48
C VAL A 141 15.16 6.68 16.76
N PRO A 142 13.85 6.40 16.70
CA PRO A 142 13.00 6.42 17.89
C PRO A 142 13.41 5.36 18.92
N GLN A 143 13.14 5.62 20.20
CA GLN A 143 13.51 4.69 21.29
C GLN A 143 12.89 3.28 21.13
N ILE A 144 11.67 3.19 20.61
CA ILE A 144 11.03 1.89 20.31
C ILE A 144 11.83 1.14 19.24
N SER A 145 12.22 1.82 18.16
CA SER A 145 13.04 1.24 17.11
C SER A 145 14.43 0.84 17.61
N LYS A 146 15.01 1.60 18.55
CA LYS A 146 16.28 1.23 19.21
C LYS A 146 16.17 -0.09 19.98
N ARG A 147 15.05 -0.33 20.67
CA ARG A 147 14.79 -1.60 21.37
C ARG A 147 14.68 -2.77 20.40
N LEU A 148 13.91 -2.62 19.32
CA LEU A 148 13.79 -3.65 18.28
C LEU A 148 15.13 -3.94 17.60
N LEU A 149 15.91 -2.90 17.30
CA LEU A 149 17.25 -3.05 16.75
C LEU A 149 18.17 -3.82 17.70
N ARG A 150 18.08 -3.55 19.01
CA ARG A 150 18.82 -4.30 20.04
C ARG A 150 18.43 -5.78 20.04
N GLU A 151 17.14 -6.11 19.95
CA GLU A 151 16.66 -7.50 19.89
C GLU A 151 17.20 -8.21 18.63
N GLN A 152 17.13 -7.58 17.45
CA GLN A 152 17.72 -8.11 16.20
C GLN A 152 19.22 -8.38 16.35
N ILE A 153 19.94 -7.43 16.93
CA ILE A 153 21.36 -7.56 17.23
C ILE A 153 21.65 -8.76 18.14
N GLU A 154 20.82 -8.98 19.17
CA GLU A 154 20.97 -10.07 20.13
C GLU A 154 20.71 -11.44 19.47
N GLU A 155 19.66 -11.56 18.64
CA GLU A 155 19.37 -12.80 17.89
C GLU A 155 20.55 -13.24 17.02
N VAL A 156 21.19 -12.29 16.35
CA VAL A 156 22.32 -12.55 15.44
C VAL A 156 23.55 -12.99 16.22
N GLN A 157 23.80 -12.39 17.39
CA GLN A 157 24.85 -12.84 18.30
C GLN A 157 24.59 -14.26 18.81
N ILE A 158 23.35 -14.58 19.19
CA ILE A 158 22.95 -15.92 19.63
C ILE A 158 23.13 -16.93 18.51
N GLN A 159 22.76 -16.60 17.26
CA GLN A 159 22.96 -17.49 16.11
C GLN A 159 24.46 -17.73 15.82
N TRP A 160 25.28 -16.70 15.96
CA TRP A 160 26.74 -16.83 15.84
C TRP A 160 27.33 -17.69 16.97
N LEU A 161 26.88 -17.49 18.22
CA LEU A 161 27.31 -18.25 19.40
C LEU A 161 26.89 -19.72 19.32
N THR A 162 25.65 -20.01 18.91
CA THR A 162 25.14 -21.38 18.73
C THR A 162 25.90 -22.13 17.63
N ARG A 163 26.32 -21.46 16.55
CA ARG A 163 27.23 -22.03 15.53
C ARG A 163 28.65 -22.26 16.04
N THR A 164 29.10 -21.51 17.05
CA THR A 164 30.41 -21.69 17.71
C THR A 164 30.32 -22.54 18.99
N TYR A 165 29.15 -23.12 19.29
CA TYR A 165 28.86 -23.82 20.54
C TYR A 165 29.31 -25.29 20.54
N LYS A 166 30.63 -25.48 20.59
CA LYS A 166 31.25 -26.66 21.24
C LYS A 166 32.30 -26.30 22.29
N LYS A 167 32.54 -25.00 22.58
CA LYS A 167 33.65 -24.61 23.47
C LYS A 167 33.38 -23.48 24.49
N PHE A 168 32.20 -22.88 24.54
CA PHE A 168 32.01 -21.64 25.33
C PHE A 168 30.80 -21.67 26.28
N GLU A 169 30.78 -22.69 27.14
CA GLU A 169 29.75 -22.87 28.17
C GLU A 169 29.85 -21.85 29.32
N ASN A 170 31.00 -21.20 29.52
CA ASN A 170 31.24 -20.32 30.68
C ASN A 170 31.10 -18.81 30.43
N PHE A 171 31.02 -18.33 29.18
CA PHE A 171 30.89 -16.89 28.91
C PHE A 171 29.43 -16.38 29.04
N VAL A 172 28.45 -17.27 28.89
CA VAL A 172 27.03 -16.93 28.82
C VAL A 172 26.46 -16.44 30.17
N ARG A 173 27.08 -16.78 31.31
CA ARG A 173 26.59 -16.37 32.64
C ARG A 173 26.84 -14.90 32.99
N GLY A 174 27.76 -14.20 32.32
CA GLY A 174 28.11 -12.81 32.65
C GLY A 174 27.28 -11.74 31.94
N VAL A 175 26.75 -12.05 30.75
CA VAL A 175 26.06 -11.06 29.89
C VAL A 175 24.57 -10.94 30.22
N PHE A 176 23.97 -11.99 30.77
CA PHE A 176 22.52 -12.05 31.02
C PHE A 176 22.03 -11.37 32.32
N ASN A 177 22.93 -10.90 33.20
CA ASN A 177 22.55 -10.28 34.48
C ASN A 177 22.60 -8.74 34.49
N TYR A 178 22.78 -8.07 33.34
CA TYR A 178 22.88 -6.60 33.27
C TYR A 178 21.57 -5.94 32.79
N SER A 179 20.43 -6.28 33.42
CA SER A 179 19.13 -5.75 33.03
C SER A 179 18.27 -5.37 34.24
N ALA A 180 18.31 -4.09 34.62
CA ALA A 180 17.17 -3.29 35.10
C ALA A 180 17.66 -2.03 35.79
N THR A 181 17.98 -0.95 35.05
CA THR A 181 17.81 0.49 35.42
C THR A 181 18.61 1.40 34.46
N ALA A 182 18.02 2.53 34.05
CA ALA A 182 18.49 3.59 33.10
C ALA A 182 18.23 3.33 31.59
N GLY A 183 17.00 3.67 31.14
CA GLY A 183 16.37 3.16 29.91
C GLY A 183 16.65 3.84 28.56
N GLY A 184 17.64 4.72 28.41
CA GLY A 184 17.95 5.40 27.14
C GLY A 184 19.42 5.34 26.74
N ALA A 185 20.30 5.98 27.53
CA ALA A 185 21.74 6.05 27.26
C ALA A 185 22.41 4.66 27.18
N LEU A 186 21.94 3.67 27.95
CA LEU A 186 22.47 2.31 27.90
C LEU A 186 22.14 1.56 26.61
N ILE A 187 21.00 1.85 25.98
CA ILE A 187 20.61 1.22 24.71
C ILE A 187 21.43 1.81 23.57
N ASP A 188 21.60 3.13 23.58
CA ASP A 188 22.46 3.84 22.64
C ASP A 188 23.90 3.31 22.70
N ASP A 189 24.48 3.23 23.89
CA ASP A 189 25.82 2.67 24.09
C ASP A 189 25.93 1.21 23.66
N TYR A 190 24.89 0.39 23.87
CA TYR A 190 24.87 -1.01 23.44
C TYR A 190 24.90 -1.11 21.91
N ILE A 191 24.04 -0.35 21.22
CA ILE A 191 23.97 -0.30 19.76
C ILE A 191 25.29 0.25 19.19
N ALA A 192 25.84 1.31 19.76
CA ALA A 192 27.13 1.87 19.33
C ALA A 192 28.29 0.88 19.50
N LYS A 193 28.37 0.18 20.64
CA LYS A 193 29.39 -0.85 20.90
C LYS A 193 29.28 -2.05 19.97
N HIS A 194 28.06 -2.40 19.55
CA HIS A 194 27.85 -3.46 18.57
C HIS A 194 28.55 -3.14 17.24
N PHE A 195 28.47 -1.89 16.80
CA PHE A 195 29.07 -1.40 15.58
C PHE A 195 30.53 -0.96 15.80
N THR A 196 31.46 -1.89 15.62
CA THR A 196 32.90 -1.63 15.77
C THR A 196 33.36 -0.40 14.98
N GLY A 197 33.81 0.63 15.69
CA GLY A 197 34.31 1.88 15.09
C GLY A 197 33.36 3.08 15.19
N LEU A 198 32.15 2.93 15.78
CA LEU A 198 31.38 4.08 16.24
C LEU A 198 31.99 4.63 17.54
N PRO A 199 32.07 5.97 17.70
CA PRO A 199 32.47 6.56 18.97
C PRO A 199 31.45 6.20 20.07
N PRO A 200 31.90 6.04 21.34
CA PRO A 200 31.01 5.79 22.47
C PRO A 200 29.99 6.94 22.60
N LEU A 201 28.76 6.65 23.02
CA LEU A 201 27.67 7.62 23.11
C LEU A 201 27.48 8.16 24.55
N THR A 202 28.44 7.91 25.45
CA THR A 202 28.44 8.36 26.85
C THR A 202 28.15 9.85 26.99
N GLU A 203 27.43 10.23 28.06
CA GLU A 203 27.03 11.61 28.42
C GLU A 203 28.18 12.63 28.59
N SER A 204 29.42 12.21 28.35
CA SER A 204 30.58 13.08 28.26
C SER A 204 31.53 12.58 27.17
N VAL A 205 31.10 12.54 25.91
CA VAL A 205 32.09 12.49 24.82
C VAL A 205 32.86 13.81 24.88
N LYS A 206 34.03 13.80 25.51
CA LYS A 206 35.05 14.82 25.32
C LYS A 206 35.51 14.71 23.87
N ILE A 207 34.77 15.38 22.99
CA ILE A 207 35.13 15.64 21.59
C ILE A 207 36.55 16.26 21.50
N LYS A 208 37.02 16.86 22.60
CA LYS A 208 38.38 17.36 22.83
C LYS A 208 39.50 16.33 22.57
N ASP A 209 39.29 15.05 22.86
CA ASP A 209 40.29 14.00 22.59
C ASP A 209 40.40 13.68 21.09
N TYR A 210 39.40 14.08 20.31
CA TYR A 210 39.34 13.89 18.86
C TYR A 210 39.61 15.18 18.07
N PHE A 211 39.66 16.35 18.70
CA PHE A 211 39.88 17.66 18.05
C PHE A 211 40.66 18.61 18.98
N PRO A 212 42.00 18.57 18.99
CA PRO A 212 42.83 19.44 19.82
C PRO A 212 42.89 20.90 19.33
N GLU A 213 42.55 21.14 18.05
CA GLU A 213 42.80 22.42 17.37
C GLU A 213 41.57 23.32 17.20
N LEU A 214 40.39 22.91 17.71
CA LEU A 214 39.21 23.78 17.70
C LEU A 214 39.19 24.60 18.99
N PRO A 215 39.41 25.93 18.93
CA PRO A 215 39.11 26.78 20.06
C PRO A 215 37.59 26.92 20.15
N ILE A 216 37.09 27.03 21.38
CA ILE A 216 35.72 27.41 21.82
C ILE A 216 35.05 26.29 22.64
N ASN A 217 34.67 26.66 23.86
CA ASN A 217 33.78 25.94 24.74
C ASN A 217 32.49 25.60 24.01
N ILE A 218 32.28 24.32 23.68
CA ILE A 218 30.99 23.83 23.18
C ILE A 218 30.21 23.36 24.40
N GLU A 219 29.45 24.29 24.98
CA GLU A 219 28.30 23.96 25.83
C GLU A 219 27.24 23.27 24.95
N GLU A 220 26.78 22.11 25.40
CA GLU A 220 25.53 21.35 25.13
C GLU A 220 24.82 21.29 23.76
N GLU A 221 25.17 22.07 22.75
CA GLU A 221 24.55 21.99 21.42
C GLU A 221 25.41 21.10 20.51
N PHE A 222 25.03 19.82 20.39
CA PHE A 222 25.21 19.14 19.11
C PHE A 222 24.64 20.08 18.06
N ILE A 223 25.50 20.71 17.24
CA ILE A 223 25.11 21.63 16.17
C ILE A 223 23.81 21.12 15.55
N ASP A 224 22.71 21.84 15.80
CA ASP A 224 21.39 21.44 15.35
C ASP A 224 21.41 21.56 13.83
N GLN A 225 21.81 20.47 13.16
CA GLN A 225 21.89 20.45 11.71
C GLN A 225 20.48 20.64 11.20
N GLU A 226 20.23 21.79 10.59
CA GLU A 226 18.91 22.13 10.06
C GLU A 226 18.44 20.99 9.13
N VAL A 227 17.31 20.40 9.49
CA VAL A 227 16.75 19.29 8.74
C VAL A 227 16.33 19.80 7.38
N SER A 228 16.98 19.28 6.35
CA SER A 228 16.85 19.77 4.98
C SER A 228 17.00 18.63 3.98
N TYR A 229 16.61 18.89 2.73
CA TYR A 229 16.90 18.00 1.60
C TYR A 229 18.40 17.66 1.51
N GLN A 230 19.30 18.61 1.81
CA GLN A 230 20.74 18.36 1.80
C GLN A 230 21.17 17.32 2.84
N LEU A 231 20.57 17.35 4.03
CA LEU A 231 20.82 16.31 5.04
C LEU A 231 20.35 14.95 4.53
N LEU A 232 19.16 14.86 3.94
CA LEU A 232 18.67 13.61 3.31
C LEU A 232 19.66 13.08 2.27
N VAL A 233 20.16 13.94 1.37
CA VAL A 233 21.16 13.55 0.37
C VAL A 233 22.45 13.03 1.03
N ARG A 234 22.91 13.64 2.13
CA ARG A 234 24.07 13.15 2.89
C ARG A 234 23.82 11.77 3.49
N VAL A 235 22.62 11.52 4.01
CA VAL A 235 22.22 10.20 4.54
C VAL A 235 22.22 9.15 3.43
N CYS A 236 21.71 9.46 2.23
CA CYS A 236 21.74 8.53 1.10
C CYS A 236 23.17 8.24 0.63
N LYS A 237 24.04 9.26 0.56
CA LYS A 237 25.47 9.06 0.25
C LYS A 237 26.20 8.23 1.30
N LEU A 238 25.85 8.39 2.58
CA LEU A 238 26.37 7.55 3.66
C LEU A 238 26.00 6.08 3.45
N ALA A 239 24.76 5.78 3.03
CA ALA A 239 24.36 4.42 2.70
C ALA A 239 25.22 3.82 1.57
N SER A 240 25.53 4.58 0.52
CA SER A 240 26.45 4.13 -0.55
C SER A 240 27.85 3.81 -0.02
N LYS A 241 28.39 4.62 0.90
CA LYS A 241 29.69 4.35 1.56
C LYS A 241 29.66 3.14 2.50
N LEU A 242 28.47 2.69 2.89
CA LEU A 242 28.22 1.47 3.66
C LEU A 242 27.97 0.26 2.74
N ASP A 243 28.48 0.29 1.50
CA ASP A 243 28.34 -0.75 0.49
C ASP A 243 26.87 -1.13 0.19
N PHE A 244 25.94 -0.16 0.29
CA PHE A 244 24.58 -0.32 -0.20
C PHE A 244 24.48 0.25 -1.62
N GLU A 245 24.13 -0.60 -2.57
CA GLU A 245 23.99 -0.25 -3.99
C GLU A 245 22.63 0.41 -4.29
N ARG A 246 21.66 0.23 -3.39
CA ARG A 246 20.29 0.71 -3.57
C ARG A 246 19.69 1.19 -2.26
N VAL A 247 19.16 2.41 -2.28
CA VAL A 247 18.30 2.96 -1.24
C VAL A 247 16.92 3.15 -1.84
N LEU A 248 15.90 2.51 -1.27
CA LEU A 248 14.52 2.56 -1.74
C LEU A 248 13.61 3.05 -0.61
N VAL A 249 12.85 4.10 -0.88
CA VAL A 249 11.79 4.61 0.00
C VAL A 249 10.44 4.34 -0.67
N VAL A 250 9.62 3.53 -0.04
CA VAL A 250 8.26 3.19 -0.49
C VAL A 250 7.27 3.89 0.42
N PHE A 251 6.34 4.64 -0.16
CA PHE A 251 5.15 5.14 0.49
C PHE A 251 3.95 4.37 -0.05
N ASP A 252 3.20 3.69 0.82
CA ASP A 252 2.01 2.92 0.45
C ASP A 252 0.88 3.22 1.45
N ARG A 253 -0.38 3.04 1.04
CA ARG A 253 -1.57 3.12 1.92
C ARG A 253 -1.78 4.45 2.65
N VAL A 254 -1.35 5.55 2.07
CA VAL A 254 -1.68 6.88 2.61
C VAL A 254 -3.19 7.09 2.76
N ASP A 255 -3.98 6.43 1.89
CA ASP A 255 -5.44 6.46 1.93
C ASP A 255 -6.06 5.57 3.02
N GLU A 256 -5.29 4.72 3.71
CA GLU A 256 -5.71 3.94 4.88
C GLU A 256 -5.47 4.69 6.20
N ASP A 257 -4.84 5.87 6.16
CA ASP A 257 -4.65 6.69 7.34
C ASP A 257 -6.01 7.20 7.88
N SER A 258 -6.37 6.70 9.06
CA SER A 258 -7.63 6.99 9.75
C SER A 258 -7.92 8.48 9.91
N ARG A 259 -6.88 9.31 9.96
CA ARG A 259 -6.97 10.76 10.13
C ARG A 259 -7.68 11.45 8.95
N PHE A 260 -7.67 10.84 7.76
CA PHE A 260 -8.36 11.39 6.59
C PHE A 260 -9.79 10.89 6.43
N MET A 261 -10.21 9.86 7.17
CA MET A 261 -11.60 9.34 7.13
C MET A 261 -12.12 9.05 5.71
N ASN A 262 -11.28 8.53 4.80
CA ASN A 262 -11.59 8.31 3.38
C ASN A 262 -11.95 9.58 2.58
N ASP A 263 -11.57 10.77 3.06
CA ASP A 263 -11.77 12.03 2.36
C ASP A 263 -10.67 12.26 1.31
N ALA A 264 -11.05 12.15 0.03
CA ALA A 264 -10.10 12.31 -1.05
C ALA A 264 -9.45 13.69 -1.09
N GLU A 265 -10.16 14.78 -0.76
CA GLU A 265 -9.59 16.13 -0.76
C GLU A 265 -8.49 16.25 0.32
N SER A 266 -8.76 15.69 1.51
CA SER A 266 -7.78 15.72 2.61
C SER A 266 -6.53 14.88 2.28
N ILE A 267 -6.72 13.72 1.65
CA ILE A 267 -5.59 12.90 1.17
C ILE A 267 -4.80 13.65 0.10
N SER A 268 -5.48 14.31 -0.85
CA SER A 268 -4.84 15.12 -1.90
C SER A 268 -4.00 16.26 -1.33
N ASP A 269 -4.56 17.03 -0.39
CA ASP A 269 -3.86 18.13 0.29
C ASP A 269 -2.63 17.64 1.06
N PHE A 270 -2.70 16.44 1.62
CA PHE A 270 -1.56 15.82 2.27
C PHE A 270 -0.48 15.41 1.28
N ILE A 271 -0.81 14.68 0.21
CA ILE A 271 0.22 14.12 -0.69
C ILE A 271 0.82 15.13 -1.66
N VAL A 272 0.15 16.25 -1.94
CA VAL A 272 0.60 17.21 -2.98
C VAL A 272 2.00 17.74 -2.70
N LYS A 273 2.37 18.03 -1.44
CA LYS A 273 3.71 18.54 -1.10
C LYS A 273 4.81 17.49 -1.36
N ILE A 274 4.50 16.19 -1.29
CA ILE A 274 5.44 15.11 -1.64
C ILE A 274 5.53 14.98 -3.16
N LEU A 275 4.39 14.91 -3.83
CA LEU A 275 4.32 14.58 -5.26
C LEU A 275 4.73 15.74 -6.18
N THR A 276 4.83 16.96 -5.65
CA THR A 276 5.34 18.13 -6.37
C THR A 276 6.81 18.45 -6.07
N ASP A 277 7.41 17.79 -5.08
CA ASP A 277 8.84 17.94 -4.77
C ASP A 277 9.71 17.18 -5.79
N ASN A 278 10.05 17.88 -6.87
CA ASN A 278 10.87 17.32 -7.94
C ASN A 278 12.31 16.99 -7.51
N LYS A 279 12.86 17.66 -6.49
CA LYS A 279 14.24 17.38 -6.04
C LYS A 279 14.27 16.05 -5.29
N PHE A 280 13.26 15.82 -4.45
CA PHE A 280 13.07 14.55 -3.76
C PHE A 280 12.82 13.39 -4.73
N LEU A 281 11.91 13.56 -5.70
CA LEU A 281 11.52 12.49 -6.63
C LEU A 281 12.59 12.11 -7.66
N LEU A 282 13.51 13.03 -8.00
CA LEU A 282 14.56 12.83 -9.01
C LEU A 282 15.95 12.70 -8.42
N GLU A 283 16.07 12.53 -7.11
CA GLU A 283 17.37 12.33 -6.47
C GLU A 283 18.01 11.02 -6.98
N GLU A 284 19.26 11.10 -7.45
CA GLU A 284 19.94 9.93 -8.04
C GLU A 284 20.41 8.92 -6.99
N ASN A 285 20.62 9.37 -5.74
CA ASN A 285 21.15 8.55 -4.66
C ASN A 285 20.08 7.69 -3.94
N PHE A 286 18.80 7.87 -4.24
CA PHE A 286 17.74 6.99 -3.73
C PHE A 286 16.54 6.94 -4.68
N GLN A 287 15.79 5.85 -4.62
CA GLN A 287 14.59 5.67 -5.42
C GLN A 287 13.34 5.85 -4.56
N VAL A 288 12.31 6.47 -5.12
CA VAL A 288 10.98 6.59 -4.49
C VAL A 288 9.98 5.70 -5.21
N ILE A 289 9.18 4.96 -4.47
CA ILE A 289 7.89 4.45 -4.96
C ILE A 289 6.81 5.09 -4.12
N PHE A 290 5.95 5.88 -4.74
CA PHE A 290 4.77 6.42 -4.07
C PHE A 290 3.53 5.76 -4.66
N SER A 291 2.82 4.99 -3.85
CA SER A 291 1.54 4.41 -4.24
C SER A 291 0.38 5.20 -3.68
N THR A 292 -0.61 5.49 -4.53
CA THR A 292 -1.79 6.22 -4.10
C THR A 292 -3.04 5.75 -4.82
N TRP A 293 -4.18 6.00 -4.19
CA TRP A 293 -5.49 5.84 -4.81
C TRP A 293 -5.66 6.86 -5.95
N ALA A 294 -6.18 6.41 -7.10
CA ALA A 294 -6.40 7.25 -8.27
C ALA A 294 -7.27 8.48 -7.99
N THR A 295 -8.29 8.37 -7.13
CA THR A 295 -9.21 9.50 -6.87
C THR A 295 -8.50 10.69 -6.21
N PRO A 296 -7.82 10.58 -5.06
CA PRO A 296 -7.03 11.70 -4.51
C PRO A 296 -5.97 12.23 -5.49
N PHE A 297 -5.32 11.35 -6.25
CA PHE A 297 -4.31 11.78 -7.22
C PHE A 297 -4.90 12.66 -8.32
N ASN A 298 -6.11 12.34 -8.81
CA ASN A 298 -6.77 13.12 -9.86
C ASN A 298 -7.05 14.58 -9.47
N PHE A 299 -7.21 14.89 -8.17
CA PHE A 299 -7.43 16.26 -7.67
C PHE A 299 -6.19 17.16 -7.80
N ILE A 300 -5.00 16.56 -7.87
CA ILE A 300 -3.71 17.27 -7.91
C ILE A 300 -2.90 16.94 -9.16
N LYS A 301 -3.49 16.20 -10.11
CA LYS A 301 -2.80 15.67 -11.29
C LYS A 301 -2.22 16.78 -12.16
N ASP A 302 -2.87 17.93 -12.21
CA ASP A 302 -2.44 19.14 -12.92
C ASP A 302 -1.26 19.85 -12.25
N GLN A 303 -1.07 19.65 -10.94
CA GLN A 303 0.05 20.19 -10.17
C GLN A 303 1.29 19.28 -10.23
N VAL A 304 1.09 17.97 -10.41
CA VAL A 304 2.17 16.99 -10.53
C VAL A 304 2.72 16.99 -11.96
N ARG A 305 4.05 17.06 -12.11
CA ARG A 305 4.72 16.98 -13.42
C ARG A 305 4.75 15.55 -13.97
N THR A 306 3.59 15.01 -14.33
CA THR A 306 3.43 13.60 -14.77
C THR A 306 4.19 13.24 -16.06
N GLN A 307 4.62 14.23 -16.84
CA GLN A 307 5.50 14.01 -18.00
C GLN A 307 6.98 13.91 -17.62
N LYS A 308 7.36 14.37 -16.42
CA LYS A 308 8.74 14.32 -15.91
C LYS A 308 9.00 13.06 -15.09
N HIS A 309 7.98 12.57 -14.39
CA HIS A 309 8.07 11.39 -13.52
C HIS A 309 7.35 10.20 -14.16
N TYR A 310 7.84 8.99 -13.92
CA TYR A 310 7.14 7.79 -14.36
C TYR A 310 5.90 7.54 -13.48
N CYS A 311 4.71 7.76 -14.06
CA CYS A 311 3.43 7.74 -13.34
C CYS A 311 2.46 6.68 -13.91
N PRO A 312 2.75 5.37 -13.78
CA PRO A 312 1.87 4.33 -14.30
C PRO A 312 0.57 4.27 -13.50
N THR A 313 -0.53 4.00 -14.20
CA THR A 313 -1.83 3.66 -13.59
C THR A 313 -2.05 2.16 -13.70
N LEU A 314 -2.19 1.48 -12.57
CA LEU A 314 -2.40 0.05 -12.53
C LEU A 314 -3.83 -0.28 -13.00
N THR A 315 -3.94 -0.99 -14.12
CA THR A 315 -5.21 -1.41 -14.72
C THR A 315 -5.26 -2.92 -14.92
N TRP A 316 -6.47 -3.48 -14.92
CA TRP A 316 -6.72 -4.90 -15.17
C TRP A 316 -7.72 -5.06 -16.30
N THR A 317 -7.38 -5.90 -17.27
CA THR A 317 -8.33 -6.37 -18.27
C THR A 317 -9.11 -7.58 -17.74
N THR A 318 -10.22 -7.92 -18.39
CA THR A 318 -10.95 -9.17 -18.09
C THR A 318 -10.05 -10.39 -18.24
N GLU A 319 -9.14 -10.40 -19.22
CA GLU A 319 -8.19 -11.50 -19.41
C GLU A 319 -7.23 -11.63 -18.21
N ASP A 320 -6.76 -10.51 -17.65
CA ASP A 320 -5.90 -10.52 -16.48
C ASP A 320 -6.63 -11.03 -15.24
N LEU A 321 -7.90 -10.64 -15.08
CA LEU A 321 -8.76 -11.15 -14.03
C LEU A 321 -8.99 -12.66 -14.15
N VAL A 322 -9.20 -13.17 -15.36
CA VAL A 322 -9.30 -14.63 -15.62
C VAL A 322 -7.99 -15.33 -15.26
N LYS A 323 -6.84 -14.78 -15.67
CA LYS A 323 -5.51 -15.33 -15.32
C LYS A 323 -5.31 -15.36 -13.80
N ALA A 324 -5.61 -14.26 -13.11
CA ALA A 324 -5.52 -14.15 -11.65
C ALA A 324 -6.41 -15.17 -10.94
N LEU A 325 -7.67 -15.28 -11.36
CA LEU A 325 -8.62 -16.23 -10.79
C LEU A 325 -8.15 -17.67 -10.97
N ASN A 326 -7.74 -18.04 -12.18
CA ASN A 326 -7.24 -19.39 -12.46
C ASN A 326 -5.98 -19.71 -11.66
N GLN A 327 -5.04 -18.76 -11.55
CA GLN A 327 -3.83 -18.94 -10.74
C GLN A 327 -4.17 -19.13 -9.26
N ARG A 328 -5.11 -18.34 -8.74
CA ARG A 328 -5.60 -18.49 -7.37
C ARG A 328 -6.24 -19.86 -7.16
N LEU A 329 -7.13 -20.29 -8.04
CA LEU A 329 -7.78 -21.60 -7.94
C LEU A 329 -6.78 -22.76 -7.98
N ARG A 330 -5.74 -22.67 -8.82
CA ARG A 330 -4.64 -23.66 -8.83
C ARG A 330 -3.93 -23.73 -7.49
N ALA A 331 -3.58 -22.58 -6.92
CA ALA A 331 -2.89 -22.50 -5.63
C ALA A 331 -3.72 -23.06 -4.46
N TYR A 332 -5.06 -22.93 -4.52
CA TYR A 332 -5.98 -23.40 -3.47
C TYR A 332 -6.55 -24.81 -3.71
N SER A 333 -6.22 -25.44 -4.84
CA SER A 333 -6.68 -26.78 -5.21
C SER A 333 -5.56 -27.82 -5.31
N ASP A 334 -4.30 -27.40 -5.13
CA ASP A 334 -3.10 -28.15 -5.53
C ASP A 334 -3.16 -28.58 -7.00
N ASN A 335 -3.41 -27.60 -7.88
CA ASN A 335 -3.51 -27.74 -9.34
C ASN A 335 -4.68 -28.62 -9.84
N ARG A 336 -5.60 -29.07 -8.97
CA ARG A 336 -6.79 -29.83 -9.40
C ARG A 336 -7.78 -28.97 -10.19
N VAL A 337 -7.93 -27.69 -9.80
CA VAL A 337 -8.79 -26.72 -10.49
C VAL A 337 -7.90 -25.73 -11.24
N HIS A 338 -7.89 -25.81 -12.58
CA HIS A 338 -6.99 -25.01 -13.42
C HIS A 338 -7.68 -23.96 -14.28
N ASP A 339 -9.01 -24.05 -14.41
CA ASP A 339 -9.89 -23.08 -15.06
C ASP A 339 -11.13 -22.87 -14.18
N TYR A 340 -11.48 -21.62 -13.93
CA TYR A 340 -12.64 -21.23 -13.14
C TYR A 340 -13.95 -21.83 -13.65
N ARG A 341 -14.06 -22.09 -14.96
CA ARG A 341 -15.24 -22.74 -15.57
C ARG A 341 -15.52 -24.11 -14.98
N GLN A 342 -14.50 -24.79 -14.44
CA GLN A 342 -14.67 -26.07 -13.74
C GLN A 342 -15.50 -25.95 -12.46
N LEU A 343 -15.70 -24.75 -11.92
CA LEU A 343 -16.56 -24.53 -10.78
C LEU A 343 -18.04 -24.46 -11.16
N PHE A 344 -18.38 -24.23 -12.42
CA PHE A 344 -19.74 -24.00 -12.89
C PHE A 344 -20.34 -25.25 -13.55
N ALA A 345 -21.67 -25.38 -13.46
CA ALA A 345 -22.44 -26.39 -14.16
C ALA A 345 -22.64 -26.00 -15.64
N ASP A 346 -22.91 -26.98 -16.49
CA ASP A 346 -23.09 -26.77 -17.94
C ASP A 346 -24.31 -25.89 -18.27
N THR A 347 -25.21 -25.68 -17.31
CA THR A 347 -26.35 -24.75 -17.41
C THR A 347 -25.94 -23.27 -17.44
N VAL A 348 -24.71 -22.95 -17.02
CA VAL A 348 -24.24 -21.57 -16.91
C VAL A 348 -23.76 -21.08 -18.27
N THR A 349 -24.34 -19.98 -18.72
CA THR A 349 -24.07 -19.37 -20.02
C THR A 349 -22.83 -18.48 -19.97
N GLN A 350 -22.22 -18.24 -21.15
CA GLN A 350 -21.09 -17.32 -21.26
C GLN A 350 -21.47 -15.87 -20.91
N ASP A 351 -22.72 -15.47 -21.16
CA ASP A 351 -23.20 -14.12 -20.81
C ASP A 351 -23.30 -13.91 -19.30
N GLU A 352 -23.74 -14.92 -18.55
CA GLU A 352 -23.70 -14.89 -17.08
C GLU A 352 -22.27 -14.78 -16.54
N LEU A 353 -21.33 -15.52 -17.12
CA LEU A 353 -19.91 -15.42 -16.76
C LEU A 353 -19.35 -14.03 -17.12
N ASN A 354 -19.68 -13.50 -18.30
CA ASN A 354 -19.29 -12.16 -18.71
C ASN A 354 -19.82 -11.11 -17.73
N GLN A 355 -21.05 -11.27 -17.24
CA GLN A 355 -21.64 -10.38 -16.25
C GLN A 355 -20.89 -10.41 -14.91
N VAL A 356 -20.43 -11.58 -14.46
CA VAL A 356 -19.58 -11.72 -13.25
C VAL A 356 -18.31 -10.86 -13.38
N PHE A 357 -17.59 -10.96 -14.51
CA PHE A 357 -16.39 -10.16 -14.73
C PHE A 357 -16.68 -8.68 -14.95
N LYS A 358 -17.81 -8.34 -15.60
CA LYS A 358 -18.24 -6.96 -15.80
C LYS A 358 -18.46 -6.25 -14.46
N ILE A 359 -19.19 -6.88 -13.53
CA ILE A 359 -19.48 -6.31 -12.19
C ILE A 359 -18.23 -6.21 -11.33
N ALA A 360 -17.23 -7.07 -11.54
CA ALA A 360 -15.93 -6.96 -10.88
C ALA A 360 -15.18 -5.66 -11.24
N ASN A 361 -15.65 -4.90 -12.22
CA ASN A 361 -15.20 -3.53 -12.52
C ASN A 361 -13.67 -3.42 -12.68
N SER A 362 -13.06 -4.36 -13.41
CA SER A 362 -11.61 -4.44 -13.59
C SER A 362 -10.82 -4.46 -12.27
N ASN A 363 -11.38 -5.10 -11.23
CA ASN A 363 -10.81 -5.11 -9.90
C ASN A 363 -10.70 -6.55 -9.35
N PRO A 364 -9.48 -7.06 -9.09
CA PRO A 364 -9.30 -8.40 -8.52
C PRO A 364 -9.99 -8.59 -7.17
N ARG A 365 -10.03 -7.55 -6.31
CA ARG A 365 -10.68 -7.62 -5.00
C ARG A 365 -12.18 -7.82 -5.14
N ASP A 366 -12.83 -7.05 -6.01
CA ASP A 366 -14.27 -7.20 -6.29
C ASP A 366 -14.55 -8.60 -6.83
N LEU A 367 -13.69 -9.13 -7.73
CA LEU A 367 -13.83 -10.50 -8.24
C LEU A 367 -13.78 -11.54 -7.10
N TRP A 368 -12.86 -11.41 -6.15
CA TRP A 368 -12.80 -12.29 -4.99
C TRP A 368 -14.07 -12.22 -4.13
N HIS A 369 -14.64 -11.03 -3.93
CA HIS A 369 -15.89 -10.87 -3.20
C HIS A 369 -17.09 -11.47 -3.95
N ILE A 370 -17.17 -11.29 -5.27
CA ILE A 370 -18.22 -11.90 -6.09
C ILE A 370 -18.14 -13.42 -6.03
N PHE A 371 -16.95 -14.01 -6.15
CA PHE A 371 -16.80 -15.46 -6.00
C PHE A 371 -17.08 -15.96 -4.57
N SER A 372 -16.75 -15.17 -3.55
CA SER A 372 -17.18 -15.44 -2.17
C SER A 372 -18.70 -15.46 -2.04
N ALA A 373 -19.40 -14.52 -2.68
CA ALA A 373 -20.85 -14.46 -2.72
C ALA A 373 -21.44 -15.65 -3.50
N LEU A 374 -20.87 -16.02 -4.65
CA LEU A 374 -21.29 -17.21 -5.43
C LEU A 374 -21.21 -18.49 -4.60
N PHE A 375 -20.11 -18.68 -3.85
CA PHE A 375 -19.93 -19.86 -3.02
C PHE A 375 -20.97 -19.92 -1.89
N LYS A 376 -21.23 -18.78 -1.23
CA LYS A 376 -22.23 -18.70 -0.16
C LYS A 376 -23.64 -18.92 -0.70
N ALA A 377 -23.97 -18.31 -1.82
CA ALA A 377 -25.29 -18.45 -2.46
C ALA A 377 -25.55 -19.89 -2.90
N GLN A 378 -24.57 -20.53 -3.57
CA GLN A 378 -24.71 -21.95 -3.96
C GLN A 378 -24.84 -22.85 -2.73
N PHE A 379 -24.03 -22.63 -1.69
CA PHE A 379 -24.11 -23.43 -0.47
C PHE A 379 -25.47 -23.31 0.23
N ASN A 380 -26.06 -22.11 0.22
CA ASN A 380 -27.38 -21.87 0.82
C ASN A 380 -28.51 -22.50 -0.01
N LEU A 381 -28.38 -22.54 -1.34
CA LEU A 381 -29.34 -23.20 -2.23
C LEU A 381 -29.23 -24.73 -2.17
N ASP A 382 -28.01 -25.24 -2.38
CA ASP A 382 -27.69 -26.65 -2.27
C ASP A 382 -26.26 -26.86 -1.75
N SER A 383 -26.18 -27.14 -0.45
CA SER A 383 -24.94 -27.47 0.24
C SER A 383 -24.26 -28.78 -0.24
N GLN A 384 -24.99 -29.68 -0.93
CA GLN A 384 -24.46 -30.94 -1.47
C GLN A 384 -23.90 -30.83 -2.88
N SER A 385 -24.19 -29.73 -3.60
CA SER A 385 -23.74 -29.55 -4.97
C SER A 385 -22.20 -29.55 -5.08
N ASN A 386 -21.73 -30.03 -6.22
CA ASN A 386 -20.32 -30.00 -6.61
C ASN A 386 -20.04 -28.97 -7.72
N LYS A 387 -21.01 -28.10 -8.03
CA LYS A 387 -20.94 -27.06 -9.06
C LYS A 387 -21.75 -25.82 -8.67
N ILE A 388 -21.47 -24.69 -9.31
CA ILE A 388 -22.27 -23.47 -9.24
C ILE A 388 -23.27 -23.48 -10.40
N GLU A 389 -24.55 -23.36 -10.08
CA GLU A 389 -25.65 -23.38 -11.06
C GLU A 389 -26.00 -21.97 -11.55
N SER A 390 -26.69 -21.89 -12.70
CA SER A 390 -27.14 -20.61 -13.29
C SER A 390 -28.04 -19.83 -12.34
N SER A 391 -28.94 -20.52 -11.62
CA SER A 391 -29.83 -19.93 -10.62
C SER A 391 -29.10 -19.20 -9.48
N THR A 392 -27.86 -19.59 -9.17
CA THR A 392 -27.04 -19.00 -8.11
C THR A 392 -26.49 -17.62 -8.49
N ILE A 393 -26.19 -17.42 -9.78
CA ILE A 393 -25.49 -16.22 -10.26
C ILE A 393 -26.27 -14.93 -9.94
N PRO A 394 -27.55 -14.75 -10.32
CA PRO A 394 -28.28 -13.54 -10.01
C PRO A 394 -28.43 -13.30 -8.49
N ILE A 395 -28.57 -14.36 -7.68
CA ILE A 395 -28.65 -14.24 -6.22
C ILE A 395 -27.35 -13.65 -5.66
N ALA A 396 -26.21 -14.22 -6.07
CA ALA A 396 -24.90 -13.78 -5.61
C ALA A 396 -24.57 -12.35 -6.05
N LEU A 397 -24.88 -12.00 -7.30
CA LEU A 397 -24.62 -10.67 -7.85
C LEU A 397 -25.52 -9.61 -7.20
N ASN A 398 -26.81 -9.90 -7.02
CA ASN A 398 -27.73 -9.01 -6.30
C ASN A 398 -27.23 -8.79 -4.87
N GLN A 399 -26.85 -9.85 -4.16
CA GLN A 399 -26.31 -9.74 -2.81
C GLN A 399 -25.01 -8.93 -2.80
N PHE A 400 -24.08 -9.19 -3.70
CA PHE A 400 -22.81 -8.45 -3.76
C PHE A 400 -23.06 -6.95 -3.96
N VAL A 401 -23.88 -6.58 -4.94
CA VAL A 401 -24.16 -5.17 -5.27
C VAL A 401 -24.91 -4.45 -4.15
N THR A 402 -25.92 -5.09 -3.56
CA THR A 402 -26.75 -4.46 -2.50
C THR A 402 -26.05 -4.40 -1.14
N THR A 403 -25.02 -5.21 -0.91
CA THR A 403 -24.26 -5.23 0.35
C THR A 403 -22.87 -4.61 0.25
N PHE A 404 -22.47 -4.16 -0.94
CA PHE A 404 -21.17 -3.53 -1.15
C PHE A 404 -21.06 -2.22 -0.37
N ASN A 405 -19.94 -2.03 0.34
CA ASN A 405 -19.67 -0.76 1.00
C ASN A 405 -19.06 0.24 0.00
N TYR A 406 -19.92 1.03 -0.63
CA TYR A 406 -19.51 1.99 -1.65
C TYR A 406 -18.56 3.10 -1.13
N TYR A 407 -18.56 3.40 0.18
CA TYR A 407 -17.59 4.36 0.73
C TYR A 407 -16.16 3.84 0.76
N GLU A 408 -15.94 2.54 0.51
CA GLU A 408 -14.58 2.05 0.28
C GLU A 408 -14.01 2.60 -1.01
N TYR A 409 -14.82 2.83 -2.04
CA TYR A 409 -14.35 3.19 -3.38
C TYR A 409 -14.68 4.63 -3.76
N TYR A 410 -15.63 5.24 -3.06
CA TYR A 410 -16.05 6.60 -3.30
C TYR A 410 -15.83 7.43 -2.05
N PRO A 411 -15.13 8.58 -2.17
CA PRO A 411 -14.75 9.35 -1.01
C PRO A 411 -15.98 9.94 -0.34
N LYS A 412 -15.94 10.00 0.97
CA LYS A 412 -16.91 10.75 1.76
C LYS A 412 -16.21 11.98 2.30
N LYS A 413 -16.81 13.16 2.10
CA LYS A 413 -16.33 14.36 2.78
C LYS A 413 -16.48 14.17 4.29
N SER A 414 -15.38 14.36 5.02
CA SER A 414 -15.30 14.22 6.48
C SER A 414 -16.35 15.08 7.21
N ASN A 415 -16.60 16.29 6.71
CA ASN A 415 -17.56 17.24 7.28
C ASN A 415 -18.96 17.22 6.62
N ALA A 416 -19.30 16.16 5.87
CA ALA A 416 -20.57 16.06 5.16
C ALA A 416 -21.78 15.95 6.11
N ARG A 417 -22.83 16.77 5.86
CA ARG A 417 -24.13 16.65 6.55
C ARG A 417 -24.80 15.30 6.23
N ALA A 418 -25.73 14.84 7.08
CA ALA A 418 -26.43 13.57 6.91
C ALA A 418 -27.19 13.39 5.56
N ASN A 419 -27.57 14.48 4.89
CA ASN A 419 -28.23 14.49 3.58
C ASN A 419 -27.25 14.77 2.42
N SER A 420 -26.02 14.29 2.53
CA SER A 420 -24.92 14.73 1.66
C SER A 420 -24.98 14.20 0.24
N MET A 421 -24.48 15.05 -0.67
CA MET A 421 -24.02 14.78 -2.02
C MET A 421 -22.91 13.70 -2.02
N ASP A 422 -23.31 12.44 -1.80
CA ASP A 422 -22.41 11.29 -1.73
C ASP A 422 -22.85 10.15 -2.65
N ILE A 423 -22.04 9.09 -2.70
CA ILE A 423 -22.27 7.94 -3.57
C ILE A 423 -23.66 7.30 -3.40
N TYR A 424 -24.20 7.21 -2.19
CA TYR A 424 -25.51 6.60 -1.97
C TYR A 424 -26.63 7.52 -2.48
N SER A 425 -26.53 8.82 -2.21
CA SER A 425 -27.47 9.82 -2.74
C SER A 425 -27.42 9.88 -4.28
N TYR A 426 -26.22 9.81 -4.85
CA TYR A 426 -26.01 9.84 -6.30
C TYR A 426 -26.56 8.58 -6.96
N SER A 427 -26.26 7.41 -6.39
CA SER A 427 -26.79 6.13 -6.86
C SER A 427 -28.31 6.15 -6.86
N LYS A 428 -28.95 6.67 -5.79
CA LYS A 428 -30.42 6.81 -5.73
C LYS A 428 -30.99 7.64 -6.89
N HIS A 429 -30.28 8.67 -7.36
CA HIS A 429 -30.71 9.45 -8.53
C HIS A 429 -30.44 8.72 -9.85
N LEU A 430 -29.27 8.09 -9.99
CA LEU A 430 -28.89 7.33 -11.19
C LEU A 430 -29.81 6.12 -11.43
N LEU A 431 -30.24 5.44 -10.36
CA LEU A 431 -31.12 4.27 -10.41
C LEU A 431 -32.55 4.58 -10.91
N LYS A 432 -32.91 5.86 -11.10
CA LYS A 432 -34.19 6.28 -11.68
C LYS A 432 -34.15 6.46 -13.20
N LEU A 433 -32.98 6.39 -13.80
CA LEU A 433 -32.79 6.55 -15.24
C LEU A 433 -33.30 5.31 -16.00
N ASP A 434 -33.41 5.41 -17.31
CA ASP A 434 -33.77 4.27 -18.17
C ASP A 434 -32.53 3.54 -18.73
N SER A 435 -31.35 4.19 -18.68
CA SER A 435 -30.11 3.71 -19.30
C SER A 435 -28.87 4.22 -18.55
N GLU A 436 -27.75 3.50 -18.71
CA GLU A 436 -26.44 3.89 -18.19
C GLU A 436 -25.86 5.15 -18.84
N ILE A 437 -26.37 5.53 -20.03
CA ILE A 437 -26.03 6.78 -20.72
C ILE A 437 -27.22 7.74 -20.61
N PHE A 438 -26.95 8.97 -20.18
CA PHE A 438 -27.99 9.97 -19.92
C PHE A 438 -27.49 11.40 -20.13
N THR A 439 -28.43 12.33 -20.26
CA THR A 439 -28.19 13.78 -20.29
C THR A 439 -28.60 14.43 -18.96
N LYS A 440 -28.14 15.66 -18.70
CA LYS A 440 -28.57 16.41 -17.51
C LYS A 440 -30.10 16.56 -17.43
N ASN A 441 -30.76 16.77 -18.57
CA ASN A 441 -32.21 16.92 -18.62
C ASN A 441 -32.93 15.62 -18.23
N GLN A 442 -32.48 14.48 -18.76
CA GLN A 442 -33.03 13.17 -18.38
C GLN A 442 -32.84 12.88 -16.89
N LEU A 443 -31.67 13.21 -16.32
CA LEU A 443 -31.45 13.10 -14.87
C LEU A 443 -32.42 13.99 -14.09
N ASN A 444 -32.61 15.24 -14.50
CA ASN A 444 -33.54 16.15 -13.84
C ASN A 444 -34.99 15.64 -13.89
N GLU A 445 -35.46 15.22 -15.07
CA GLU A 445 -36.82 14.74 -15.29
C GLU A 445 -37.12 13.47 -14.49
N LYS A 446 -36.21 12.48 -14.54
CA LYS A 446 -36.40 11.19 -13.86
C LYS A 446 -36.16 11.27 -12.37
N ALA A 447 -35.11 11.99 -11.96
CA ALA A 447 -34.69 12.03 -10.56
C ALA A 447 -35.29 13.18 -9.75
N GLN A 448 -35.93 14.15 -10.42
CA GLN A 448 -36.55 15.34 -9.84
C GLN A 448 -35.56 16.18 -9.04
N THR A 449 -34.34 16.35 -9.55
CA THR A 449 -33.25 17.07 -8.87
C THR A 449 -33.35 18.60 -8.96
N GLY A 450 -34.19 19.12 -9.85
CA GLY A 450 -34.45 20.55 -10.00
C GLY A 450 -33.21 21.37 -10.34
N SER A 451 -33.09 22.56 -9.75
CA SER A 451 -31.94 23.45 -9.94
C SER A 451 -30.60 22.87 -9.47
N SER A 452 -30.62 21.81 -8.64
CA SER A 452 -29.40 21.16 -8.13
C SER A 452 -28.79 20.15 -9.10
N THR A 453 -29.44 19.84 -10.22
CA THR A 453 -28.98 18.82 -11.19
C THR A 453 -27.52 19.02 -11.61
N ASN A 454 -27.11 20.27 -11.87
CA ASN A 454 -25.72 20.55 -12.25
C ASN A 454 -24.72 20.20 -11.13
N ASN A 455 -25.07 20.50 -9.87
CA ASN A 455 -24.23 20.18 -8.72
C ASN A 455 -24.08 18.66 -8.55
N TYR A 456 -25.15 17.89 -8.81
CA TYR A 456 -25.10 16.43 -8.77
C TYR A 456 -24.16 15.89 -9.82
N VAL A 457 -24.30 16.33 -11.07
CA VAL A 457 -23.44 15.86 -12.17
C VAL A 457 -21.98 16.21 -11.91
N VAL A 458 -21.68 17.46 -11.53
CA VAL A 458 -20.31 17.88 -11.19
C VAL A 458 -19.74 17.06 -10.02
N GLY A 459 -20.55 16.81 -8.99
CA GLY A 459 -20.13 15.99 -7.85
C GLY A 459 -19.86 14.53 -8.21
N MET A 460 -20.72 13.93 -9.04
CA MET A 460 -20.56 12.56 -9.54
C MET A 460 -19.32 12.41 -10.43
N GLU A 461 -19.06 13.38 -11.33
CA GLU A 461 -17.86 13.41 -12.18
C GLU A 461 -16.60 13.55 -11.32
N LYS A 462 -16.64 14.44 -10.32
CA LYS A 462 -15.51 14.71 -9.42
C LYS A 462 -15.06 13.47 -8.64
N ILE A 463 -15.99 12.60 -8.25
CA ILE A 463 -15.66 11.34 -7.57
C ILE A 463 -15.46 10.16 -8.54
N GLY A 464 -15.56 10.40 -9.85
CA GLY A 464 -15.38 9.37 -10.89
C GLY A 464 -16.52 8.37 -11.03
N LEU A 465 -17.71 8.66 -10.46
CA LEU A 465 -18.88 7.80 -10.57
C LEU A 465 -19.48 7.83 -11.98
N ILE A 466 -19.42 8.99 -12.63
CA ILE A 466 -19.81 9.19 -14.03
C ILE A 466 -18.68 9.86 -14.81
N SER A 467 -18.74 9.82 -16.13
CA SER A 467 -17.88 10.60 -17.01
C SER A 467 -18.65 11.10 -18.22
N ASN A 468 -18.17 12.19 -18.82
CA ASN A 468 -18.61 12.61 -20.15
C ASN A 468 -18.33 11.48 -21.16
N ASP A 469 -19.37 11.04 -21.85
CA ASP A 469 -19.31 9.98 -22.85
C ASP A 469 -19.05 10.58 -24.24
N ASN A 470 -19.88 11.54 -24.64
CA ASN A 470 -19.75 12.28 -25.88
C ASN A 470 -20.57 13.58 -25.84
N GLN A 471 -20.39 14.41 -26.87
CA GLN A 471 -21.22 15.58 -27.10
C GLN A 471 -21.80 15.52 -28.52
N GLN A 472 -23.13 15.56 -28.63
CA GLN A 472 -23.84 15.54 -29.91
C GLN A 472 -24.85 16.68 -29.94
N GLY A 473 -24.79 17.51 -30.99
CA GLY A 473 -25.74 18.64 -31.16
C GLY A 473 -25.73 19.65 -30.01
N GLY A 474 -24.58 19.84 -29.34
CA GLY A 474 -24.45 20.73 -28.18
C GLY A 474 -24.90 20.12 -26.84
N VAL A 475 -25.51 18.94 -26.85
CA VAL A 475 -25.93 18.21 -25.65
C VAL A 475 -24.81 17.28 -25.20
N ALA A 476 -24.42 17.39 -23.93
CA ALA A 476 -23.45 16.50 -23.30
C ALA A 476 -24.14 15.24 -22.77
N TYR A 477 -23.60 14.08 -23.14
CA TYR A 477 -23.99 12.77 -22.63
C TYR A 477 -23.00 12.32 -21.57
N TYR A 478 -23.53 11.69 -20.52
CA TYR A 478 -22.78 11.15 -19.40
C TYR A 478 -23.02 9.65 -19.31
N ARG A 479 -22.00 8.91 -18.90
CA ARG A 479 -22.09 7.46 -18.66
C ARG A 479 -21.79 7.13 -17.20
N ILE A 480 -22.57 6.23 -16.62
CA ILE A 480 -22.28 5.60 -15.33
C ILE A 480 -21.07 4.68 -15.47
N LYS A 481 -20.00 4.93 -14.70
CA LYS A 481 -18.76 4.16 -14.79
C LYS A 481 -18.79 2.88 -13.97
N ASP A 482 -19.38 2.91 -12.78
CA ASP A 482 -19.39 1.73 -11.90
C ASP A 482 -20.37 0.67 -12.40
N GLN A 483 -19.84 -0.47 -12.79
CA GLN A 483 -20.62 -1.59 -13.31
C GLN A 483 -21.57 -2.19 -12.27
N LYS A 484 -21.33 -2.00 -10.96
CA LYS A 484 -22.26 -2.37 -9.89
C LYS A 484 -23.50 -1.48 -9.91
N VAL A 485 -23.34 -0.17 -10.14
CA VAL A 485 -24.47 0.77 -10.26
C VAL A 485 -25.25 0.52 -11.54
N VAL A 486 -24.56 0.25 -12.65
CA VAL A 486 -25.20 -0.17 -13.92
C VAL A 486 -26.01 -1.46 -13.72
N TYR A 487 -25.46 -2.45 -13.02
CA TYR A 487 -26.17 -3.69 -12.74
C TYR A 487 -27.42 -3.46 -11.87
N ALA A 488 -27.29 -2.64 -10.82
CA ALA A 488 -28.42 -2.28 -9.97
C ALA A 488 -29.53 -1.56 -10.77
N LEU A 489 -29.15 -0.65 -11.68
CA LEU A 489 -30.09 0.03 -12.58
C LEU A 489 -30.86 -0.97 -13.45
N GLN A 490 -30.16 -1.91 -14.09
CA GLN A 490 -30.74 -2.90 -15.00
C GLN A 490 -31.65 -3.92 -14.29
N ASN A 491 -31.39 -4.19 -13.01
CA ASN A 491 -32.11 -5.18 -12.22
C ASN A 491 -33.05 -4.57 -11.18
N ALA A 492 -33.30 -3.25 -11.26
CA ALA A 492 -34.13 -2.50 -10.32
C ALA A 492 -33.78 -2.75 -8.84
N LEU A 493 -32.47 -2.81 -8.54
CA LEU A 493 -31.96 -2.99 -7.18
C LEU A 493 -31.78 -1.66 -6.48
N GLU A 494 -31.97 -1.65 -5.17
CA GLU A 494 -31.65 -0.48 -4.34
C GLU A 494 -30.22 -0.55 -3.80
N ILE A 495 -29.49 0.56 -3.91
CA ILE A 495 -28.18 0.74 -3.28
C ILE A 495 -28.38 1.63 -2.06
N ILE A 496 -28.34 1.02 -0.87
CA ILE A 496 -28.57 1.69 0.41
C ILE A 496 -27.35 1.47 1.30
N LYS A 497 -27.01 2.50 2.07
CA LYS A 497 -26.00 2.38 3.11
C LYS A 497 -26.51 1.44 4.21
N GLN A 498 -25.77 0.35 4.44
CA GLN A 498 -26.05 -0.58 5.54
C GLN A 498 -25.74 0.00 6.92
#